data_AF-A0A520B3U6-F1
#
_entry.id   AF-A0A520B3U6-F1
#
_cell.length_a   1.000
_cell.length_b   1.000
_cell.length_c   1.000
_cell.angle_alpha   90.00
_cell.angle_beta   90.00
_cell.angle_gamma   90.00
#
_symmetry.space_group_name_H-M   'P 1'
#
loop_
_entity.id
_entity.type
_entity.pdbx_description
1 polymer ?
#
loop_
_entity_poly.entity_id
_entity_poly.type
_entity_poly.pdbx_seq_one_letter_code
_entity_poly.pdbx_strand_id
1 'polypeptide(L)' 'VDTEMVADRDDKKISPEKLVKELIRGLEKNQYTIRVGDTKLINVLNRLFPKLTFRLINPKKSDSALKS' A
#
# COMPACT_ATOMS: atom_id res chain seq x y z
N VAL A 1 -5.68 -0.23 5.42
CA VAL A 1 -5.55 -0.43 6.88
C VAL A 1 -6.92 -0.88 7.34
N ASP A 2 -7.03 -1.79 8.30
CA ASP A 2 -8.32 -2.29 8.73
C ASP A 2 -9.05 -1.21 9.55
N THR A 3 -9.86 -0.41 8.86
CA THR A 3 -10.54 0.78 9.34
C THR A 3 -11.86 0.92 8.58
N GLU A 4 -12.83 1.63 9.15
CA GLU A 4 -14.15 1.84 8.54
C GLU A 4 -14.09 2.43 7.11
N MET A 5 -13.08 3.27 6.83
CA MET A 5 -12.83 3.87 5.50
C MET A 5 -12.72 2.85 4.36
N VAL A 6 -12.32 1.60 4.66
CA VAL A 6 -12.14 0.53 3.67
C VAL A 6 -12.89 -0.74 4.08
N ALA A 7 -13.99 -0.59 4.81
CA ALA A 7 -14.79 -1.72 5.30
C ALA A 7 -15.34 -2.58 4.15
N ASP A 8 -15.70 -1.94 3.04
CA ASP A 8 -16.26 -2.53 1.81
C ASP A 8 -15.25 -3.29 0.95
N ARG A 9 -13.96 -3.23 1.28
CA ARG A 9 -12.91 -3.93 0.56
C ARG A 9 -12.70 -5.35 1.11
N ASP A 10 -12.71 -6.34 0.22
CA ASP A 10 -12.44 -7.74 0.58
C ASP A 10 -10.95 -8.13 0.46
N ASP A 11 -10.07 -7.19 0.12
CA ASP A 11 -8.65 -7.44 -0.03
C ASP A 11 -7.88 -7.39 1.30
N LYS A 12 -6.63 -7.85 1.26
CA LYS A 12 -5.76 -7.92 2.44
C LYS A 12 -5.58 -6.54 3.07
N LYS A 13 -5.94 -6.41 4.35
CA LYS A 13 -5.76 -5.20 5.16
C LYS A 13 -4.60 -5.35 6.14
N ILE A 14 -3.90 -4.25 6.41
CA ILE A 14 -2.93 -4.15 7.50
C ILE A 14 -3.64 -3.68 8.77
N SER A 15 -3.32 -4.25 9.94
CA SER A 15 -3.93 -3.81 11.19
C SER A 15 -3.52 -2.37 11.56
N PRO A 16 -4.39 -1.59 12.24
CA PRO A 16 -4.05 -0.26 12.74
C PRO A 16 -2.81 -0.25 13.63
N GLU A 17 -2.67 -1.22 14.53
CA GLU A 17 -1.56 -1.30 15.47
C GLU A 17 -0.22 -1.47 14.74
N LYS A 18 -0.21 -2.28 13.68
CA LYS A 18 0.99 -2.48 12.86
C LYS A 18 1.38 -1.22 12.11
N LEU A 19 0.40 -0.47 11.61
CA LEU A 19 0.65 0.83 10.99
C LEU A 19 1.27 1.80 11.99
N VAL A 20 0.65 1.95 13.17
CA VAL A 20 1.10 2.88 14.22
C VAL A 20 2.51 2.54 14.69
N LYS A 21 2.82 1.27 14.93
CA LYS A 21 4.17 0.85 15.34
C LYS A 21 5.24 1.22 14.31
N GLU A 22 4.98 1.03 13.02
CA GLU A 22 5.93 1.39 11.96
C GLU A 22 6.03 2.91 11.78
N LEU A 23 4.93 3.65 11.98
CA LEU A 23 4.93 5.10 11.97
C LEU A 23 5.84 5.66 13.08
N ILE A 24 5.64 5.23 14.33
CA ILE A 24 6.45 5.68 15.48
C ILE A 24 7.93 5.38 15.23
N ARG A 25 8.27 4.16 14.80
CA ARG A 25 9.65 3.76 14.46
C ARG A 25 10.27 4.60 13.36
N GLY A 26 9.48 5.02 12.37
CA GLY A 26 9.97 5.88 11.29
C GLY A 26 10.24 7.31 11.78
N LEU A 27 9.37 7.84 12.65
CA LEU A 27 9.55 9.14 13.29
C LEU A 27 10.83 9.16 14.16
N GLU A 28 11.04 8.14 15.01
CA GLU A 28 12.27 7.99 15.83
C GLU A 28 13.56 8.00 14.99
N LYS A 29 13.48 7.60 13.71
CA LYS A 29 14.61 7.52 12.78
C LYS A 29 14.70 8.69 11.82
N ASN A 30 13.92 9.75 12.02
CA ASN A 30 13.83 10.90 11.11
C ASN A 30 13.56 10.51 9.64
N GLN A 31 12.71 9.50 9.42
CA GLN A 31 12.37 9.03 8.08
C GLN A 31 11.22 9.85 7.50
N TYR A 32 11.52 10.68 6.49
CA TYR A 32 10.51 11.44 5.75
C TYR A 32 9.55 10.58 4.91
N THR A 33 9.92 9.33 4.61
CA THR A 33 9.06 8.40 3.88
C THR A 33 9.06 7.05 4.56
N ILE A 34 7.92 6.70 5.17
CA ILE A 34 7.73 5.45 5.90
C ILE A 34 6.86 4.54 5.03
N ARG A 35 7.45 3.47 4.51
CA ARG A 35 6.72 2.45 3.74
C ARG A 35 6.24 1.37 4.69
N VAL A 36 4.94 1.09 4.71
CA VAL A 36 4.30 0.17 5.66
C VAL A 36 3.58 -0.95 4.91
N GLY A 37 3.66 -2.18 5.45
CA GLY A 37 3.05 -3.36 4.84
C GLY A 37 3.66 -3.70 3.47
N ASP A 38 2.80 -4.10 2.54
CA ASP A 38 3.21 -4.60 1.22
C ASP A 38 3.83 -3.51 0.33
N THR A 39 3.66 -2.23 0.68
CA THR A 39 4.29 -1.10 -0.03
C THR A 39 5.82 -1.18 -0.05
N LYS A 40 6.46 -1.84 0.94
CA LYS A 40 7.90 -2.09 0.95
C LYS A 40 8.31 -2.96 -0.25
N LEU A 41 7.60 -4.07 -0.46
CA LEU A 41 7.84 -5.00 -1.56
C LEU A 41 7.50 -4.36 -2.90
N ILE A 42 6.34 -3.70 -3.00
CA ILE A 42 5.93 -2.97 -4.21
C ILE A 42 6.99 -1.94 -4.59
N ASN A 43 7.58 -1.22 -3.64
CA ASN A 43 8.65 -0.26 -3.93
C ASN A 43 9.91 -0.91 -4.49
N VAL A 44 10.33 -2.07 -3.97
CA VAL A 44 11.47 -2.82 -4.51
C VAL A 44 11.17 -3.33 -5.92
N LEU A 45 9.99 -3.92 -6.11
CA LEU A 45 9.55 -4.40 -7.43
C LEU A 45 9.46 -3.27 -8.45
N ASN A 46 8.91 -2.12 -8.06
CA ASN A 46 8.78 -0.97 -8.96
C ASN A 46 10.13 -0.43 -9.42
N ARG A 47 11.17 -0.55 -8.58
CA ARG A 47 12.54 -0.13 -8.95
C ARG A 47 13.18 -1.05 -9.98
N LEU A 48 12.81 -2.33 -10.01
CA LEU A 48 13.39 -3.32 -10.92
C LEU A 48 12.55 -3.52 -12.18
N PHE A 49 11.22 -3.58 -12.03
CA PHE A 49 10.27 -3.92 -13.09
C PHE A 49 9.05 -2.98 -13.08
N PRO A 50 9.23 -1.68 -13.35
CA PRO A 50 8.16 -0.68 -13.20
C PRO A 50 6.91 -1.00 -14.02
N LYS A 51 7.07 -1.48 -15.26
CA LYS A 51 5.93 -1.88 -16.11
C LYS A 51 5.15 -3.06 -15.54
N LEU A 52 5.85 -4.04 -14.94
CA LEU A 52 5.21 -5.19 -14.32
C LEU A 52 4.46 -4.76 -13.05
N THR A 53 5.11 -3.96 -12.20
CA THR A 53 4.49 -3.46 -10.96
C THR A 53 3.26 -2.60 -11.27
N PHE A 54 3.32 -1.73 -12.28
CA PHE A 54 2.18 -0.93 -12.72
C PHE A 54 0.99 -1.81 -13.10
N ARG A 55 1.21 -2.89 -13.86
CA ARG A 55 0.14 -3.83 -14.24
C ARG A 55 -0.41 -4.62 -13.05
N LEU A 56 0.43 -4.91 -12.04
CA LEU A 56 0.03 -5.67 -10.86
C LEU A 56 -0.87 -4.86 -9.93
N ILE A 57 -0.56 -3.58 -9.71
CA ILE A 57 -1.36 -2.72 -8.82
C ILE A 57 -2.54 -2.04 -9.52
N ASN A 58 -2.59 -2.06 -10.86
CA ASN A 58 -3.70 -1.54 -11.66
C ASN A 58 -4.32 -2.65 -12.53
N PRO A 59 -5.06 -3.61 -11.94
CA PRO A 59 -5.73 -4.64 -12.71
C PRO A 59 -6.88 -4.05 -13.52
N LYS A 60 -7.11 -4.56 -14.75
CA LYS A 60 -8.16 -4.10 -15.66
C LYS A 60 -9.59 -4.12 -15.08
N LYS A 61 -9.83 -4.94 -14.05
CA LYS A 61 -11.11 -4.98 -13.31
C LYS A 61 -11.42 -3.64 -12.63
N SER A 62 -10.39 -2.88 -12.26
CA SER A 62 -10.53 -1.56 -11.63
C SER A 62 -10.84 -0.45 -12.63
N ASP A 63 -10.66 -0.68 -13.94
CA ASP A 63 -10.89 0.33 -14.98
C ASP A 63 -12.37 0.75 -15.07
N SER A 64 -13.31 -0.12 -14.69
CA SER A 64 -14.73 0.22 -14.68
C SER A 64 -15.09 1.32 -13.67
N ALA A 65 -14.33 1.44 -12.58
CA ALA A 65 -14.50 2.50 -11.59
C ALA A 65 -13.93 3.86 -12.06
N LEU A 66 -13.14 3.87 -13.15
CA LEU A 66 -12.49 5.06 -13.69
C LEU A 66 -13.16 5.61 -14.96
N LYS A 67 -14.07 4.84 -15.57
CA LYS A 67 -14.87 5.26 -16.73
C LYS A 67 -16.15 5.93 -16.25
N SER A 68 -16.04 7.16 -15.75
CA SER A 68 -17.16 8.08 -15.55
C SER A 68 -17.37 8.94 -16.78
#